data_AF-A0A6G3DJQ0-F1
#
_entry.id   AF-A0A6G3DJQ0-F1
#
_cell.length_a   1.000
_cell.length_b   1.000
_cell.length_c   1.000
_cell.angle_alpha   90.00
_cell.angle_beta   90.00
_cell.angle_gamma   90.00
#
_symmetry.space_group_name_H-M   'P 1'
#
loop_
_entity.id
_entity.type
_entity.pdbx_description
1 polymer ?
#
loop_
_entity_poly.entity_id
_entity_poly.type
_entity_poly.pdbx_seq_one_letter_code
_entity_poly.pdbx_strand_id
1 'polypeptide(L)'
;TAPGDATAPALLAEPTVRINEAVKEGRTEVAARLAEETVADASRTLGPEHPEVLRLRELTAYIAYLSGDPDRAFQLSLDLARIHRRSGDAEAAYGNVQSAATAWRAVRDPARGLELGNDLVGLWDELAAEEGPAAEDAEELDSARTRMGRLAERVRAQTS
;
A
#
# COMPACT_ATOMS: atom_id res chain seq x y z
N THR A 1 -7.45 24.81 14.48
CA THR A 1 -6.46 24.58 13.40
C THR A 1 -5.12 25.04 13.90
N ALA A 2 -4.20 24.10 14.17
CA ALA A 2 -2.86 24.45 14.62
C ALA A 2 -2.08 25.08 13.45
N PRO A 3 -1.26 26.13 13.68
CA PRO A 3 -0.52 26.83 12.63
C PRO A 3 0.55 25.96 11.90
N GLY A 4 0.77 24.72 12.33
CA GLY A 4 1.66 23.75 11.66
C GLY A 4 1.07 23.11 10.38
N ASP A 5 -0.23 22.85 10.35
CA ASP A 5 -0.87 22.08 9.25
C ASP A 5 -0.88 22.82 7.92
N ALA A 6 -0.95 24.16 7.92
CA ALA A 6 -0.95 24.95 6.69
C ALA A 6 0.43 25.00 6.01
N THR A 7 1.51 24.72 6.76
CA THR A 7 2.89 24.80 6.26
C THR A 7 3.34 23.47 5.63
N ALA A 8 2.80 22.34 6.09
CA ALA A 8 3.13 21.01 5.59
C ALA A 8 2.83 20.83 4.07
N PRO A 9 1.65 21.22 3.54
CA PRO A 9 1.38 21.17 2.10
C PRO A 9 2.36 22.00 1.28
N ALA A 10 2.78 23.16 1.79
CA ALA A 10 3.72 24.03 1.08
C ALA A 10 5.13 23.42 1.01
N LEU A 11 5.58 22.74 2.07
CA LEU A 11 6.88 22.07 2.13
C LEU A 11 6.98 20.89 1.16
N LEU A 12 5.87 20.20 0.89
CA LEU A 12 5.85 18.98 0.08
C LEU A 12 5.39 19.19 -1.36
N ALA A 13 4.87 20.38 -1.70
CA ALA A 13 4.37 20.69 -3.03
C ALA A 13 5.44 20.46 -4.12
N GLU A 14 6.61 21.08 -3.99
CA GLU A 14 7.66 20.98 -5.01
C GLU A 14 8.24 19.56 -5.14
N PRO A 15 8.63 18.86 -4.05
CA PRO A 15 9.05 17.46 -4.14
C PRO A 15 8.00 16.56 -4.80
N THR A 16 6.72 16.73 -4.44
CA THR A 16 5.61 15.94 -4.99
C THR A 16 5.43 16.17 -6.49
N VAL A 17 5.59 17.42 -6.97
CA VAL A 17 5.56 17.72 -8.40
C VAL A 17 6.66 16.97 -9.15
N ARG A 18 7.91 17.02 -8.66
CA ARG A 18 9.05 16.35 -9.31
C ARG A 18 8.88 14.82 -9.34
N ILE A 19 8.33 14.24 -8.27
CA ILE A 19 7.98 12.81 -8.22
C ILE A 19 6.95 12.50 -9.30
N ASN A 20 5.86 13.26 -9.36
CA ASN A 20 4.78 13.04 -10.34
C ASN A 20 5.25 13.23 -11.78
N GLU A 21 6.14 14.19 -12.04
CA GLU A 21 6.76 14.37 -13.36
C GLU A 21 7.62 13.16 -13.74
N ALA A 22 8.46 12.66 -12.83
CA ALA A 22 9.23 11.45 -13.07
C ALA A 22 8.34 10.23 -13.35
N VAL A 23 7.21 10.09 -12.64
CA VAL A 23 6.20 9.05 -12.92
C VAL A 23 5.60 9.21 -14.31
N LYS A 24 5.16 10.41 -14.67
CA LYS A 24 4.56 10.70 -15.99
C LYS A 24 5.50 10.41 -17.15
N GLU A 25 6.79 10.64 -16.94
CA GLU A 25 7.84 10.37 -17.92
C GLU A 25 8.31 8.90 -17.92
N GLY A 26 7.75 8.05 -17.06
CA GLY A 26 8.14 6.64 -16.93
C GLY A 26 9.51 6.42 -16.30
N ARG A 27 10.10 7.44 -15.66
CA ARG A 27 11.39 7.37 -14.94
C ARG A 27 11.17 6.83 -13.53
N THR A 28 10.68 5.60 -13.44
CA THR A 28 10.20 4.99 -12.20
C THR A 28 11.27 4.86 -11.13
N GLU A 29 12.53 4.58 -11.47
CA GLU A 29 13.63 4.52 -10.51
C GLU A 29 13.97 5.90 -9.94
N VAL A 30 13.87 6.95 -10.77
CA VAL A 30 14.07 8.33 -10.31
C VAL A 30 12.92 8.75 -9.40
N ALA A 31 11.68 8.43 -9.78
CA ALA A 31 10.52 8.69 -8.94
C ALA A 31 10.62 7.97 -7.59
N ALA A 32 11.06 6.71 -7.58
CA ALA A 32 11.20 5.93 -6.35
C ALA A 32 12.21 6.58 -5.41
N ARG A 33 13.39 6.92 -5.91
CA ARG A 33 14.43 7.59 -5.10
C ARG A 33 13.93 8.93 -4.54
N LEU A 34 13.31 9.76 -5.38
CA LEU A 34 12.76 11.05 -4.94
C LEU A 34 11.66 10.88 -3.87
N ALA A 35 10.79 9.87 -4.04
CA ALA A 35 9.72 9.58 -3.09
C ALA A 35 10.29 9.10 -1.75
N GLU A 36 11.27 8.20 -1.75
CA GLU A 36 11.92 7.70 -0.53
C GLU A 36 12.65 8.82 0.24
N GLU A 37 13.42 9.66 -0.46
CA GLU A 37 14.07 10.84 0.13
C GLU A 37 13.03 11.79 0.75
N THR A 38 11.96 12.09 0.01
CA THR A 38 10.90 13.00 0.47
C THR A 38 10.13 12.42 1.67
N VAL A 39 9.79 11.13 1.66
CA VAL A 39 9.13 10.46 2.79
C VAL A 39 10.02 10.49 4.03
N ALA A 40 11.32 10.24 3.89
CA ALA A 40 12.25 10.25 5.01
C ALA A 40 12.35 11.64 5.67
N ASP A 41 12.47 12.68 4.85
CA ASP A 41 12.57 14.07 5.34
C ASP A 41 11.24 14.58 5.92
N ALA A 42 10.12 14.27 5.26
CA ALA A 42 8.79 14.62 5.74
C ALA A 42 8.47 13.90 7.05
N SER A 43 8.80 12.61 7.17
CA SER A 43 8.60 11.83 8.40
C SER A 43 9.40 12.39 9.57
N ARG A 44 10.63 12.86 9.32
CA ARG A 44 11.48 13.48 10.36
C ARG A 44 10.92 14.81 10.84
N THR A 45 10.28 15.56 9.94
CA THR A 45 9.79 16.92 10.21
C THR A 45 8.38 16.92 10.80
N LEU A 46 7.48 16.10 10.25
CA LEU A 46 6.04 16.10 10.55
C LEU A 46 5.61 14.89 11.39
N GLY A 47 6.42 13.84 11.42
CA GLY A 47 6.07 12.54 12.01
C GLY A 47 5.62 11.52 10.95
N PRO A 48 5.86 10.22 11.16
CA PRO A 48 5.65 9.17 10.15
C PRO A 48 4.18 8.84 9.85
N GLU A 49 3.25 9.26 10.72
CA GLU A 49 1.80 9.06 10.56
C GLU A 49 1.06 10.38 10.23
N HIS A 50 1.79 11.47 9.97
CA HIS A 50 1.17 12.73 9.54
C HIS A 50 0.44 12.54 8.20
N PRO A 51 -0.78 13.10 7.98
CA PRO A 51 -1.58 12.85 6.77
C PRO A 51 -0.85 13.07 5.44
N GLU A 52 -0.05 14.14 5.34
CA GLU A 52 0.76 14.40 4.15
C GLU A 52 1.89 13.37 3.93
N VAL A 53 2.45 12.80 5.00
CA VAL A 53 3.43 11.72 4.92
C VAL A 53 2.76 10.42 4.48
N LEU A 54 1.55 10.14 4.97
CA LEU A 54 0.78 8.98 4.52
C LEU A 54 0.47 9.05 3.02
N ARG A 55 0.03 10.22 2.52
CA ARG A 55 -0.19 10.44 1.08
C ARG A 55 1.07 10.23 0.24
N LEU A 56 2.24 10.66 0.73
CA LEU A 56 3.51 10.41 0.06
C LEU A 56 3.90 8.92 0.06
N ARG A 57 3.59 8.20 1.14
CA ARG A 57 3.81 6.75 1.22
C ARG A 57 2.88 5.98 0.28
N GLU A 58 1.64 6.43 0.09
CA GLU A 58 0.72 5.90 -0.93
C GLU A 58 1.31 6.07 -2.34
N LEU A 59 1.79 7.28 -2.65
CA LEU A 59 2.48 7.54 -3.92
C LEU A 59 3.73 6.65 -4.08
N THR A 60 4.47 6.42 -3.00
CA THR A 60 5.64 5.52 -3.00
C THR A 60 5.23 4.07 -3.28
N ALA A 61 4.13 3.58 -2.71
CA ALA A 61 3.59 2.24 -3.00
C ALA A 61 3.18 2.11 -4.48
N TYR A 62 2.53 3.14 -5.03
CA TYR A 62 2.18 3.19 -6.45
C TYR A 62 3.41 3.17 -7.36
N ILE A 63 4.45 3.94 -7.03
CA ILE A 63 5.71 3.95 -7.79
C ILE A 63 6.41 2.60 -7.74
N ALA A 64 6.43 1.93 -6.58
CA ALA A 64 7.00 0.59 -6.46
C ALA A 64 6.27 -0.40 -7.39
N TYR A 65 4.94 -0.32 -7.46
CA TYR A 65 4.15 -1.14 -8.39
C TYR A 65 4.50 -0.86 -9.85
N LEU A 66 4.60 0.41 -10.25
CA LEU A 66 5.01 0.79 -11.61
C LEU A 66 6.45 0.35 -11.94
N SER A 67 7.33 0.32 -10.95
CA SER A 67 8.72 -0.12 -11.08
C SER A 67 8.87 -1.64 -11.18
N GLY A 68 7.77 -2.40 -11.10
CA GLY A 68 7.81 -3.86 -11.11
C GLY A 68 8.30 -4.47 -9.80
N ASP A 69 8.16 -3.75 -8.68
CA ASP A 69 8.44 -4.24 -7.31
C ASP A 69 7.13 -4.45 -6.54
N PRO A 70 6.39 -5.54 -6.84
CA PRO A 70 5.11 -5.82 -6.21
C PRO A 70 5.23 -6.14 -4.72
N ASP A 71 6.37 -6.67 -4.27
CA ASP A 71 6.63 -6.97 -2.87
C ASP A 71 6.70 -5.68 -2.04
N ARG A 72 7.48 -4.70 -2.50
CA ARG A 72 7.57 -3.38 -1.85
C ARG A 72 6.23 -2.65 -1.87
N ALA A 73 5.54 -2.65 -3.02
CA ALA A 73 4.23 -2.03 -3.16
C ALA A 73 3.21 -2.63 -2.19
N PHE A 74 3.17 -3.97 -2.10
CA PHE A 74 2.32 -4.69 -1.18
C PHE A 74 2.56 -4.28 0.27
N GLN A 75 3.82 -4.33 0.73
CA GLN A 75 4.17 -4.04 2.11
C GLN A 75 3.81 -2.61 2.51
N LEU A 76 4.12 -1.64 1.64
CA LEU A 76 3.77 -0.24 1.88
C LEU A 76 2.26 -0.03 1.98
N SER A 77 1.48 -0.60 1.06
CA SER A 77 0.02 -0.50 1.09
C SER A 77 -0.58 -1.19 2.32
N LEU A 78 -0.09 -2.37 2.70
CA LEU A 78 -0.63 -3.09 3.87
C LEU A 78 -0.32 -2.36 5.18
N ASP A 79 0.86 -1.75 5.31
CA ASP A 79 1.20 -0.92 6.46
C ASP A 79 0.32 0.33 6.57
N LEU A 80 0.03 0.97 5.44
CA LEU A 80 -0.91 2.11 5.37
C LEU A 80 -2.32 1.70 5.78
N ALA A 81 -2.81 0.56 5.28
CA ALA A 81 -4.11 0.02 5.68
C ALA A 81 -4.20 -0.18 7.21
N ARG A 82 -3.15 -0.72 7.83
CA ARG A 82 -3.07 -0.88 9.29
C ARG A 82 -3.05 0.47 10.01
N ILE A 83 -2.38 1.49 9.49
CA ILE A 83 -2.37 2.84 10.08
C ILE A 83 -3.77 3.45 10.04
N HIS A 84 -4.41 3.45 8.86
CA HIS A 84 -5.75 4.02 8.69
C HIS A 84 -6.81 3.29 9.51
N ARG A 85 -6.71 1.96 9.63
CA ARG A 85 -7.57 1.18 10.54
C ARG A 85 -7.42 1.65 11.98
N ARG A 86 -6.19 1.81 12.49
CA ARG A 86 -5.95 2.27 13.88
C ARG A 86 -6.48 3.69 14.13
N SER A 87 -6.50 4.55 13.11
CA SER A 87 -7.08 5.90 13.22
C SER A 87 -8.60 5.93 13.03
N GLY A 88 -9.24 4.81 12.70
CA GLY A 88 -10.69 4.72 12.45
C GLY A 88 -11.12 5.21 11.07
N ASP A 89 -10.19 5.32 10.12
CA ASP A 89 -10.48 5.71 8.74
C ASP A 89 -10.68 4.45 7.89
N ALA A 90 -11.90 3.89 7.94
CA ALA A 90 -12.26 2.65 7.26
C ALA A 90 -12.15 2.75 5.73
N GLU A 91 -12.45 3.92 5.16
CA GLU A 91 -12.39 4.17 3.72
C GLU A 91 -10.95 4.10 3.22
N ALA A 92 -10.04 4.87 3.83
CA ALA A 92 -8.63 4.85 3.45
C ALA A 92 -8.00 3.48 3.72
N ALA A 93 -8.35 2.83 4.85
CA ALA A 93 -7.86 1.50 5.17
C ALA A 93 -8.23 0.49 4.07
N TYR A 94 -9.48 0.49 3.62
CA TYR A 94 -9.93 -0.41 2.58
C TYR A 94 -9.29 -0.10 1.21
N GLY A 95 -9.19 1.17 0.82
CA GLY A 95 -8.49 1.57 -0.40
C GLY A 95 -7.02 1.09 -0.43
N ASN A 96 -6.34 1.10 0.71
CA ASN A 96 -5.00 0.56 0.82
C ASN A 96 -4.97 -0.99 0.80
N VAL A 97 -5.98 -1.69 1.34
CA VAL A 97 -6.13 -3.15 1.16
C VAL A 97 -6.31 -3.51 -0.31
N GLN A 98 -7.12 -2.76 -1.07
CA GLN A 98 -7.29 -2.99 -2.51
C GLN A 98 -5.99 -2.75 -3.29
N SER A 99 -5.22 -1.73 -2.89
CA SER A 99 -3.89 -1.46 -3.45
C SER A 99 -2.91 -2.61 -3.16
N ALA A 100 -2.89 -3.12 -1.92
CA ALA A 100 -2.10 -4.29 -1.55
C ALA A 100 -2.54 -5.54 -2.35
N ALA A 101 -3.85 -5.79 -2.49
CA ALA A 101 -4.37 -6.90 -3.29
C ALA A 101 -3.95 -6.82 -4.77
N THR A 102 -3.88 -5.61 -5.32
CA THR A 102 -3.40 -5.37 -6.68
C THR A 102 -1.92 -5.72 -6.82
N ALA A 103 -1.07 -5.25 -5.90
CA ALA A 103 0.36 -5.59 -5.89
C ALA A 103 0.59 -7.09 -5.67
N TRP A 104 -0.15 -7.70 -4.73
CA TRP A 104 -0.09 -9.13 -4.44
C TRP A 104 -0.41 -10.03 -5.64
N ARG A 105 -1.36 -9.62 -6.49
CA ARG A 105 -1.69 -10.36 -7.73
C ARG A 105 -0.53 -10.38 -8.72
N ALA A 106 0.36 -9.39 -8.68
CA ALA A 106 1.57 -9.32 -9.52
C ALA A 106 2.76 -10.14 -8.99
N VAL A 107 2.71 -10.62 -7.73
CA VAL A 107 3.73 -11.51 -7.17
C VAL A 107 3.69 -12.87 -7.87
N ARG A 108 4.82 -13.25 -8.48
CA ARG A 108 4.93 -14.45 -9.34
C ARG A 108 5.33 -15.70 -8.58
N ASP A 109 6.16 -15.55 -7.54
CA ASP A 109 6.61 -16.67 -6.73
C ASP A 109 5.44 -17.20 -5.88
N PRO A 110 5.04 -18.48 -6.00
CA PRO A 110 3.87 -18.98 -5.30
C PRO A 110 4.02 -19.04 -3.78
N ALA A 111 5.23 -19.27 -3.26
CA ALA A 111 5.47 -19.35 -1.82
C ALA A 111 5.39 -17.95 -1.19
N ARG A 112 6.04 -16.97 -1.80
CA ARG A 112 5.95 -15.56 -1.41
C ARG A 112 4.53 -15.02 -1.57
N GLY A 113 3.86 -15.35 -2.67
CA GLY A 113 2.46 -15.02 -2.86
C GLY A 113 1.57 -15.61 -1.78
N LEU A 114 1.83 -16.83 -1.31
CA LEU A 114 1.06 -17.42 -0.22
C LEU A 114 1.34 -16.71 1.12
N GLU A 115 2.60 -16.42 1.43
CA GLU A 115 3.00 -15.66 2.62
C GLU A 115 2.28 -14.31 2.69
N LEU A 116 2.43 -13.48 1.67
CA LEU A 116 1.79 -12.16 1.59
C LEU A 116 0.25 -12.26 1.56
N GLY A 117 -0.29 -13.31 0.93
CA GLY A 117 -1.72 -13.54 0.88
C GLY A 117 -2.33 -13.79 2.26
N ASN A 118 -1.62 -14.48 3.16
CA ASN A 118 -2.09 -14.67 4.55
C ASN A 118 -2.22 -13.34 5.29
N ASP A 119 -1.22 -12.46 5.15
CA ASP A 119 -1.25 -11.14 5.79
C ASP A 119 -2.38 -10.26 5.23
N LEU A 120 -2.58 -10.30 3.91
CA LEU A 120 -3.64 -9.55 3.23
C LEU A 120 -5.04 -9.98 3.68
N VAL A 121 -5.31 -11.28 3.60
CA VAL A 121 -6.63 -11.83 3.96
C VAL A 121 -6.88 -11.66 5.45
N GLY A 122 -5.86 -11.80 6.30
CA GLY A 122 -6.00 -11.54 7.73
C GLY A 122 -6.46 -10.11 8.03
N LEU A 123 -5.83 -9.10 7.43
CA LEU A 123 -6.24 -7.71 7.63
C LEU A 123 -7.61 -7.40 7.00
N TRP A 124 -7.89 -7.94 5.82
CA TRP A 124 -9.19 -7.76 5.17
C TRP A 124 -10.32 -8.38 5.99
N ASP A 125 -10.10 -9.56 6.59
CA ASP A 125 -11.05 -10.19 7.51
C ASP A 125 -11.37 -9.30 8.72
N GLU A 126 -10.35 -8.68 9.31
CA GLU A 126 -10.55 -7.73 10.41
C GLU A 126 -11.41 -6.54 9.98
N LEU A 127 -11.14 -5.96 8.81
CA LEU A 127 -11.91 -4.82 8.30
C LEU A 127 -13.33 -5.20 7.88
N ALA A 128 -13.53 -6.39 7.29
CA ALA A 128 -14.85 -6.86 6.87
C ALA A 128 -15.75 -7.26 8.05
N ALA A 129 -15.17 -7.49 9.24
CA ALA A 129 -15.92 -7.69 10.48
C ALA A 129 -16.38 -6.37 11.12
N GLU A 130 -15.84 -5.23 10.67
CA GLU A 130 -16.20 -3.88 11.11
C GLU A 130 -17.24 -3.29 10.13
N GLU A 131 -18.02 -2.28 10.56
CA GLU A 131 -18.88 -1.52 9.64
C GLU A 131 -17.99 -0.70 8.68
N GLY A 132 -18.25 -0.79 7.37
CA GLY A 132 -17.51 -0.01 6.39
C GLY A 132 -17.44 -0.66 5.01
N PRO A 133 -16.74 -0.04 4.05
CA PRO A 133 -16.71 -0.47 2.65
C PRO A 133 -16.11 -1.88 2.46
N ALA A 134 -15.20 -2.30 3.35
CA ALA A 134 -14.64 -3.65 3.32
C ALA A 134 -15.68 -4.76 3.59
N ALA A 135 -16.70 -4.48 4.41
CA ALA A 135 -17.78 -5.43 4.71
C ALA A 135 -18.78 -5.54 3.54
N GLU A 136 -18.90 -4.49 2.72
CA GLU A 136 -19.76 -4.46 1.54
C GLU A 136 -19.17 -5.25 0.36
N ASP A 137 -17.85 -5.52 0.38
CA ASP A 137 -17.10 -6.16 -0.72
C ASP A 137 -16.60 -7.57 -0.35
N ALA A 138 -17.50 -8.41 0.16
CA ALA A 138 -17.19 -9.79 0.54
C ALA A 138 -16.74 -10.67 -0.65
N GLU A 139 -17.21 -10.36 -1.86
CA GLU A 139 -16.88 -11.12 -3.07
C GLU A 139 -15.39 -11.01 -3.46
N GLU A 140 -14.79 -9.83 -3.29
CA GLU A 140 -13.36 -9.64 -3.54
C GLU A 140 -12.48 -10.37 -2.51
N LEU A 141 -12.91 -10.41 -1.24
CA LEU A 141 -12.27 -11.20 -0.19
C LEU A 141 -12.32 -12.70 -0.48
N ASP A 142 -13.48 -13.23 -0.91
CA ASP A 142 -13.62 -14.62 -1.33
C ASP A 142 -12.76 -14.95 -2.56
N SER A 143 -12.62 -14.00 -3.49
CA SER A 143 -11.72 -14.11 -4.63
C SER A 143 -10.25 -14.19 -4.21
N ALA A 144 -9.85 -13.42 -3.19
CA ALA A 144 -8.53 -13.48 -2.59
C ALA A 144 -8.28 -14.85 -1.93
N ARG A 145 -9.22 -15.35 -1.11
CA ARG A 145 -9.12 -16.69 -0.50
C ARG A 145 -9.00 -17.81 -1.53
N THR A 146 -9.78 -17.73 -2.61
CA THR A 146 -9.73 -18.70 -3.71
C THR A 146 -8.35 -18.69 -4.38
N ARG A 147 -7.74 -17.52 -4.58
CA ARG A 147 -6.36 -17.42 -5.09
C ARG A 147 -5.36 -18.03 -4.12
N MET A 148 -5.49 -17.81 -2.81
CA MET A 148 -4.61 -18.44 -1.81
C MET A 148 -4.65 -19.97 -1.87
N GLY A 149 -5.85 -20.56 -2.05
CA GLY A 149 -6.00 -22.01 -2.24
C GLY A 149 -5.16 -22.53 -3.41
N ARG A 150 -5.24 -21.86 -4.57
CA ARG A 150 -4.43 -22.20 -5.76
C ARG A 150 -2.94 -22.03 -5.53
N LEU A 151 -2.51 -21.00 -4.79
CA LEU A 151 -1.10 -20.81 -4.46
C LEU A 151 -0.58 -21.93 -3.55
N ALA A 152 -1.37 -22.33 -2.53
CA ALA A 152 -1.02 -23.42 -1.64
C ALA A 152 -0.86 -24.76 -2.37
N GLU A 153 -1.74 -25.06 -3.34
CA GLU A 153 -1.60 -26.24 -4.20
C GLU A 153 -0.31 -26.22 -5.01
N ARG A 154 0.04 -25.07 -5.61
CA ARG A 154 1.27 -24.90 -6.38
C ARG A 154 2.53 -25.08 -5.52
N VAL A 155 2.54 -24.58 -4.30
CA VAL A 155 3.68 -24.74 -3.37
C VAL A 155 3.87 -26.21 -3.00
N ARG A 156 2.79 -26.92 -2.68
CA ARG A 156 2.83 -28.37 -2.39
C ARG A 156 3.38 -29.17 -3.57
N ALA A 157 2.91 -28.87 -4.78
CA ALA A 157 3.36 -29.55 -5.99
C ALA A 157 4.84 -29.30 -6.34
N GLN A 158 5.44 -28.19 -5.90
CA GLN A 158 6.87 -27.89 -6.08
C GLN A 158 7.77 -28.57 -5.04
N THR A 159 7.19 -28.98 -3.91
CA THR A 159 7.91 -29.62 -2.79
C THR A 159 7.77 -31.15 -2.82
N SER A 160 6.93 -31.69 -3.72
CA SER A 160 6.69 -33.13 -3.94
C SER A 160 7.57 -33.66 -5.06
#